data_AF-A0A7X5JAD6-F1
#
_entry.id   AF-A0A7X5JAD6-F1
#
_cell.length_a   1.000
_cell.length_b   1.000
_cell.length_c   1.000
_cell.angle_alpha   90.00
_cell.angle_beta   90.00
_cell.angle_gamma   90.00
#
_symmetry.space_group_name_H-M   'P 1'
#
loop_
_entity.id
_entity.type
_entity.pdbx_description
1 polymer ?
#
loop_
_entity_poly.entity_id
_entity_poly.type
_entity_poly.pdbx_seq_one_letter_code
_entity_poly.pdbx_strand_id
1 'polypeptide(L)'
;MIDLDRRSFLAAGTVAAFVAASTPLRARTDARVRSISAMTLAPDGRLVVADWRAGALHVLDLPDAQPASDMPFNLMALDEALSTLSPGRVRATALVWHPSTQRAVIAAEAGGQPFLALTAADGAVVTIDPDTLLATSISLSDLPGEGMIWNDTPARSLTVTGLSWQGSSLLVAGVANTDFSSTLRRLPYPFAGTATMARIEMYHAVHNQLETRAPIRAMATVSLGGTEHLLAAYTCTPLVIFPVSDLVDGASVRAKTIAELGFGNTPLAIATFSLQDQGQTSEWVLVANAAKSADLIPLPAIAEAAAGPGLSSPVKAPFQQFAGVQSIPVPLGNLVALVDQGPQFLLALRRASETGGLELVSIRKGAFFRLSDFINEYDMPGYAYPADDAFQQGYIRPFHAMMKRDEGYGDLVR
;
A
#
# COMPACT_ATOMS: atom_id res chain seq x y z
N MET A 1 65.66 42.34 -5.58
CA MET A 1 64.92 43.27 -6.45
C MET A 1 63.72 42.49 -6.97
N ILE A 2 62.55 42.64 -6.33
CA ILE A 2 61.40 43.45 -6.82
C ILE A 2 60.73 42.71 -8.01
N ASP A 3 59.45 42.33 -8.03
CA ASP A 3 58.28 42.72 -7.25
C ASP A 3 57.20 41.63 -7.28
N LEU A 4 56.29 41.70 -6.31
CA LEU A 4 55.00 41.01 -6.31
C LEU A 4 54.06 41.63 -7.35
N ASP A 5 53.17 40.83 -7.95
CA ASP A 5 51.86 41.34 -8.36
C ASP A 5 50.76 40.32 -8.03
N ARG A 6 50.13 40.53 -6.88
CA ARG A 6 48.88 39.90 -6.45
C ARG A 6 47.73 40.73 -7.03
N ARG A 7 47.06 40.22 -8.07
CA ARG A 7 45.75 40.74 -8.47
C ARG A 7 44.65 40.08 -7.65
N SER A 8 44.24 40.79 -6.62
CA SER A 8 43.07 40.53 -5.80
C SER A 8 41.79 40.68 -6.63
N PHE A 9 41.04 39.60 -6.83
CA PHE A 9 39.64 39.67 -7.24
C PHE A 9 38.81 40.00 -5.99
N LEU A 10 38.32 41.24 -5.89
CA LEU A 10 37.23 41.62 -4.99
C LEU A 10 35.93 41.03 -5.55
N ALA A 11 35.48 39.92 -5.00
CA ALA A 11 34.09 39.48 -5.16
C ALA A 11 33.22 40.35 -4.23
N ALA A 12 32.32 41.14 -4.81
CA ALA A 12 31.30 41.87 -4.09
C ALA A 12 30.37 40.86 -3.39
N GLY A 13 30.44 40.80 -2.06
CA GLY A 13 29.52 40.01 -1.24
C GLY A 13 28.17 40.70 -1.17
N THR A 14 27.19 40.19 -1.91
CA THR A 14 25.79 40.57 -1.75
C THR A 14 25.25 39.90 -0.49
N VAL A 15 25.07 40.66 0.59
CA VAL A 15 24.34 40.20 1.78
C VAL A 15 22.86 40.20 1.44
N ALA A 16 22.32 39.04 1.06
CA ALA A 16 20.88 38.84 1.00
C ALA A 16 20.34 38.71 2.43
N ALA A 17 19.60 39.72 2.88
CA ALA A 17 18.83 39.64 4.11
C ALA A 17 17.72 38.59 3.92
N PHE A 18 17.89 37.41 4.51
CA PHE A 18 16.79 36.46 4.66
C PHE A 18 15.79 37.05 5.64
N VAL A 19 14.64 37.51 5.12
CA VAL A 19 13.44 37.66 5.95
C VAL A 19 13.06 36.25 6.37
N ALA A 20 13.38 35.89 7.61
CA ALA A 20 12.86 34.68 8.22
C ALA A 20 11.34 34.83 8.27
N ALA A 21 10.64 34.15 7.37
CA ALA A 21 9.20 33.96 7.51
C ALA A 21 8.99 33.23 8.83
N SER A 22 8.39 33.92 9.80
CA SER A 22 7.98 33.32 11.06
C SER A 22 6.95 32.24 10.74
N THR A 23 7.37 30.98 10.77
CA THR A 23 6.44 29.86 10.81
C THR A 23 5.54 30.05 12.03
N PRO A 24 4.20 30.01 11.87
CA PRO A 24 3.33 30.09 13.02
C PRO A 24 3.69 28.93 13.96
N LEU A 25 3.96 29.26 15.22
CA LEU A 25 4.22 28.30 16.28
C LEU A 25 2.99 27.38 16.38
N ARG A 26 3.04 26.21 15.75
CA ARG A 26 1.99 25.19 15.91
C ARG A 26 1.92 24.85 17.39
N ALA A 27 0.74 24.95 17.98
CA ALA A 27 0.49 24.38 19.29
C ALA A 27 0.87 22.89 19.22
N ARG A 28 1.89 22.49 19.98
CA ARG A 28 2.24 21.07 20.14
C ARG A 28 1.01 20.38 20.72
N THR A 29 0.44 19.46 19.97
CA THR A 29 -0.59 18.56 20.49
C THR A 29 0.08 17.65 21.54
N ASP A 30 -0.55 17.41 22.68
CA ASP A 30 -0.08 16.42 23.67
C ASP A 30 -0.19 14.96 23.16
N ALA A 31 -0.74 14.78 21.96
CA ALA A 31 -0.82 13.49 21.29
C ALA A 31 0.58 12.94 20.98
N ARG A 32 0.71 11.61 21.09
CA ARG A 32 1.89 10.83 20.71
C ARG A 32 1.46 9.66 19.85
N VAL A 33 2.30 9.29 18.90
CA VAL A 33 2.13 8.13 18.03
C VAL A 33 2.69 6.90 18.74
N ARG A 34 1.80 6.01 19.18
CA ARG A 34 2.10 4.79 19.94
C ARG A 34 2.12 3.54 19.07
N SER A 35 1.50 3.60 17.89
CA SER A 35 1.51 2.54 16.89
C SER A 35 1.15 3.07 15.51
N ILE A 36 1.53 2.34 14.47
CA ILE A 36 1.12 2.62 13.08
C ILE A 36 0.69 1.29 12.45
N SER A 37 -0.61 1.02 12.34
CA SER A 37 -1.14 -0.20 11.72
C SER A 37 -1.54 -0.04 10.26
N ALA A 38 -1.84 1.19 9.84
CA ALA A 38 -2.15 1.56 8.46
C ALA A 38 -1.71 3.00 8.23
N MET A 39 -1.43 3.34 6.98
CA MET A 39 -1.13 4.71 6.59
C MET A 39 -1.44 4.97 5.12
N THR A 40 -1.61 6.25 4.78
CA THR A 40 -1.85 6.72 3.41
C THR A 40 -1.33 8.14 3.25
N LEU A 41 -1.00 8.56 2.03
CA LEU A 41 -0.74 9.97 1.74
C LEU A 41 -2.04 10.70 1.49
N ALA A 42 -2.18 11.85 2.13
CA ALA A 42 -3.21 12.80 1.81
C ALA A 42 -2.97 13.47 0.45
N PRO A 43 -4.02 14.03 -0.18
CA PRO A 43 -3.88 14.76 -1.44
C PRO A 43 -2.87 15.93 -1.40
N ASP A 44 -2.58 16.45 -0.21
CA ASP A 44 -1.59 17.52 0.00
C ASP A 44 -0.18 17.00 0.34
N GLY A 45 0.06 15.69 0.22
CA GLY A 45 1.37 15.06 0.43
C GLY A 45 1.72 14.75 1.89
N ARG A 46 0.87 15.11 2.85
CA ARG A 46 1.09 14.73 4.26
C ARG A 46 0.73 13.27 4.51
N LEU A 47 1.38 12.66 5.50
CA LEU A 47 1.12 11.26 5.86
C LEU A 47 0.01 11.18 6.90
N VAL A 48 -1.02 10.39 6.63
CA VAL A 48 -2.01 10.01 7.65
C VAL A 48 -1.67 8.62 8.17
N VAL A 49 -1.53 8.48 9.49
CA VAL A 49 -1.24 7.20 10.16
C VAL A 49 -2.35 6.82 11.12
N ALA A 50 -2.62 5.52 11.21
CA ALA A 50 -3.60 4.95 12.14
C ALA A 50 -2.92 4.37 13.38
N ASP A 51 -3.24 4.92 14.54
CA ASP A 51 -2.73 4.50 15.84
C ASP A 51 -3.82 3.79 16.63
N TRP A 52 -3.80 2.45 16.56
CA TRP A 52 -4.78 1.62 17.26
C TRP A 52 -4.56 1.58 18.77
N ARG A 53 -3.33 1.84 19.27
CA ARG A 53 -3.03 1.92 20.71
C ARG A 53 -3.50 3.22 21.33
N ALA A 54 -3.52 4.32 20.56
CA ALA A 54 -4.13 5.58 20.97
C ALA A 54 -5.62 5.67 20.60
N GLY A 55 -6.10 4.83 19.68
CA GLY A 55 -7.45 4.94 19.13
C GLY A 55 -7.63 6.22 18.32
N ALA A 56 -6.64 6.59 17.51
CA ALA A 56 -6.59 7.88 16.83
C ALA A 56 -6.04 7.77 15.40
N LEU A 57 -6.29 8.81 14.61
CA LEU A 57 -5.53 9.10 13.39
C LEU A 57 -4.66 10.32 13.62
N HIS A 58 -3.46 10.28 13.08
CA HIS A 58 -2.51 11.39 13.13
C HIS A 58 -2.14 11.82 11.71
N VAL A 59 -2.04 13.12 11.48
CA VAL A 59 -1.42 13.69 10.29
C VAL A 59 0.01 14.07 10.64
N LEU A 60 0.96 13.65 9.82
CA LEU A 60 2.38 13.89 9.97
C LEU A 60 2.89 14.70 8.77
N ASP A 61 3.62 15.76 9.05
CA ASP A 61 4.31 16.54 8.02
C ASP A 61 5.64 15.87 7.71
N LEU A 62 5.72 15.16 6.59
CA LEU A 62 6.97 14.56 6.14
C LEU A 62 7.98 15.67 5.80
N PRO A 63 9.28 15.45 6.04
CA PRO A 63 10.30 16.43 5.70
C PRO A 63 10.32 16.68 4.19
N ASP A 64 10.50 17.95 3.81
CA ASP A 64 10.73 18.31 2.42
C ASP A 64 11.96 17.56 1.88
N ALA A 65 11.81 16.95 0.71
CA ALA A 65 12.89 16.25 0.04
C ALA A 65 12.86 16.57 -1.44
N GLN A 66 14.04 16.75 -2.04
CA GLN A 66 14.13 16.75 -3.50
C GLN A 66 13.71 15.37 -4.05
N PRO A 67 13.04 15.33 -5.21
CA PRO A 67 12.72 14.08 -5.87
C PRO A 67 13.98 13.23 -6.05
N ALA A 68 13.92 11.97 -5.62
CA ALA A 68 14.95 11.00 -5.92
C ALA A 68 14.89 10.59 -7.41
N SER A 69 15.69 9.62 -7.81
CA SER A 69 15.61 9.05 -9.17
C SER A 69 14.41 8.12 -9.31
N ASP A 70 13.74 8.13 -10.46
CA ASP A 70 12.68 7.19 -10.82
C ASP A 70 13.26 5.82 -11.20
N MET A 71 13.81 5.13 -10.20
CA MET A 71 14.46 3.85 -10.37
C MET A 71 13.73 2.76 -9.58
N PRO A 72 13.79 1.50 -10.05
CA PRO A 72 13.28 0.38 -9.29
C PRO A 72 14.07 0.14 -8.00
N PHE A 73 13.36 -0.23 -6.94
CA PHE A 73 13.91 -0.60 -5.65
C PHE A 73 14.44 -2.03 -5.68
N ASN A 74 15.64 -2.20 -5.14
CA ASN A 74 16.33 -3.48 -5.00
C ASN A 74 16.99 -3.63 -3.61
N LEU A 75 16.26 -3.29 -2.55
CA LEU A 75 16.76 -3.34 -1.17
C LEU A 75 16.47 -4.72 -0.57
N MET A 76 17.43 -5.66 -0.72
CA MET A 76 17.28 -7.06 -0.30
C MET A 76 17.53 -7.31 1.20
N ALA A 77 18.23 -6.40 1.88
CA ALA A 77 18.60 -6.51 3.29
C ALA A 77 18.05 -5.33 4.11
N LEU A 78 16.75 -5.07 3.97
CA LEU A 78 16.11 -3.91 4.60
C LEU A 78 16.09 -4.06 6.14
N ASP A 79 15.92 -5.26 6.66
CA ASP A 79 15.99 -5.52 8.11
C ASP A 79 17.35 -5.19 8.72
N GLU A 80 18.46 -5.48 8.04
CA GLU A 80 19.81 -5.07 8.47
C GLU A 80 19.93 -3.54 8.50
N ALA A 81 19.45 -2.86 7.45
CA ALA A 81 19.46 -1.40 7.39
C ALA A 81 18.61 -0.78 8.52
N LEU A 82 17.43 -1.33 8.80
CA LEU A 82 16.55 -0.83 9.86
C LEU A 82 17.07 -1.15 11.26
N SER A 83 17.62 -2.35 11.48
CA SER A 83 18.12 -2.78 12.80
C SER A 83 19.36 -2.02 13.25
N THR A 84 20.20 -1.58 12.30
CA THR A 84 21.35 -0.69 12.58
C THR A 84 20.88 0.66 13.13
N LEU A 85 19.73 1.15 12.67
CA LEU A 85 19.15 2.44 13.06
C LEU A 85 18.23 2.34 14.28
N SER A 86 17.68 1.15 14.55
CA SER A 86 16.78 0.88 15.67
C SER A 86 17.01 -0.53 16.23
N PRO A 87 17.87 -0.67 17.26
CA PRO A 87 18.26 -1.96 17.79
C PRO A 87 17.07 -2.82 18.26
N GLY A 88 17.07 -4.09 17.89
CA GLY A 88 16.05 -5.06 18.29
C GLY A 88 15.35 -5.73 17.11
N ARG A 89 14.36 -6.57 17.39
CA ARG A 89 13.56 -7.22 16.35
C ARG A 89 12.64 -6.19 15.70
N VAL A 90 12.98 -5.79 14.48
CA VAL A 90 12.16 -4.88 13.67
C VAL A 90 10.98 -5.61 13.06
N ARG A 91 9.80 -5.01 13.17
CA ARG A 91 8.58 -5.44 12.45
C ARG A 91 8.05 -4.27 11.65
N ALA A 92 8.14 -4.36 10.33
CA ALA A 92 7.45 -3.42 9.45
C ALA A 92 5.93 -3.69 9.44
N THR A 93 5.12 -2.63 9.42
CA THR A 93 3.68 -2.70 9.62
C THR A 93 2.88 -2.08 8.48
N ALA A 94 3.45 -1.13 7.74
CA ALA A 94 2.79 -0.53 6.59
C ALA A 94 3.83 0.07 5.61
N LEU A 95 3.38 0.33 4.39
CA LEU A 95 4.17 0.93 3.31
C LEU A 95 3.32 1.97 2.58
N VAL A 96 3.95 3.08 2.20
CA VAL A 96 3.39 4.15 1.36
C VAL A 96 4.43 4.58 0.33
N TRP A 97 3.99 4.89 -0.89
CA TRP A 97 4.82 5.50 -1.94
C TRP A 97 4.54 6.99 -2.02
N HIS A 98 5.58 7.82 -1.96
CA HIS A 98 5.48 9.28 -2.09
C HIS A 98 5.88 9.74 -3.50
N PRO A 99 4.93 9.95 -4.43
CA PRO A 99 5.24 10.09 -5.84
C PRO A 99 6.06 11.34 -6.17
N SER A 100 5.85 12.47 -5.47
CA SER A 100 6.60 13.70 -5.77
C SER A 100 8.04 13.68 -5.26
N THR A 101 8.36 12.86 -4.25
CA THR A 101 9.73 12.74 -3.73
C THR A 101 10.42 11.46 -4.20
N GLN A 102 9.66 10.55 -4.83
CA GLN A 102 10.10 9.23 -5.27
C GLN A 102 10.72 8.40 -4.13
N ARG A 103 10.07 8.46 -2.96
CA ARG A 103 10.51 7.76 -1.75
C ARG A 103 9.45 6.81 -1.24
N ALA A 104 9.91 5.67 -0.76
CA ALA A 104 9.11 4.78 0.06
C ALA A 104 9.12 5.30 1.51
N VAL A 105 7.94 5.27 2.14
CA VAL A 105 7.76 5.53 3.57
C VAL A 105 7.28 4.22 4.20
N ILE A 106 8.10 3.67 5.07
CA ILE A 106 7.83 2.42 5.78
C ILE A 106 7.54 2.75 7.24
N ALA A 107 6.46 2.22 7.79
CA ALA A 107 6.24 2.22 9.22
C ALA A 107 6.76 0.91 9.80
N ALA A 108 7.49 1.01 10.90
CA ALA A 108 8.05 -0.14 11.57
C ALA A 108 8.01 0.03 13.09
N GLU A 109 8.17 -1.07 13.80
CA GLU A 109 8.20 -1.12 15.25
C GLU A 109 9.44 -1.89 15.72
N ALA A 110 10.15 -1.35 16.71
CA ALA A 110 11.24 -2.02 17.41
C ALA A 110 11.02 -1.89 18.92
N GLY A 111 11.02 -3.02 19.64
CA GLY A 111 10.86 -3.03 21.10
C GLY A 111 9.55 -2.39 21.61
N GLY A 112 8.48 -2.39 20.80
CA GLY A 112 7.22 -1.75 21.16
C GLY A 112 7.05 -0.33 20.62
N GLN A 113 8.11 0.32 20.12
CA GLN A 113 8.11 1.71 19.71
C GLN A 113 8.01 1.85 18.19
N PRO A 114 7.06 2.66 17.66
CA PRO A 114 6.95 2.90 16.23
C PRO A 114 8.02 3.89 15.74
N PHE A 115 8.46 3.73 14.50
CA PHE A 115 9.28 4.69 13.78
C PHE A 115 8.93 4.66 12.28
N LEU A 116 9.28 5.73 11.57
CA LEU A 116 9.19 5.80 10.12
C LEU A 116 10.58 5.60 9.52
N ALA A 117 10.68 4.88 8.41
CA ALA A 117 11.88 4.79 7.59
C ALA A 117 11.57 5.30 6.18
N LEU A 118 12.31 6.33 5.77
CA LEU A 118 12.22 6.92 4.45
C LEU A 118 13.39 6.43 3.62
N THR A 119 13.11 5.88 2.44
CA THR A 119 14.15 5.36 1.55
C THR A 119 13.88 5.67 0.09
N ALA A 120 14.95 5.92 -0.66
CA ALA A 120 14.93 5.98 -2.11
C ALA A 120 15.48 4.67 -2.71
N ALA A 121 15.44 4.57 -4.04
CA ALA A 121 15.91 3.38 -4.76
C ALA A 121 17.44 3.17 -4.67
N ASP A 122 18.19 4.19 -4.27
CA ASP A 122 19.64 4.13 -4.03
C ASP A 122 20.04 3.35 -2.76
N GLY A 123 19.05 2.92 -1.96
CA GLY A 123 19.25 2.16 -0.74
C GLY A 123 19.51 3.02 0.51
N ALA A 124 19.53 4.34 0.39
CA ALA A 124 19.71 5.21 1.54
C ALA A 124 18.45 5.23 2.42
N VAL A 125 18.57 4.77 3.66
CA VAL A 125 17.49 4.72 4.66
C VAL A 125 17.71 5.77 5.74
N VAL A 126 16.68 6.56 6.03
CA VAL A 126 16.63 7.52 7.14
C VAL A 126 15.47 7.17 8.05
N THR A 127 15.73 6.95 9.34
CA THR A 127 14.68 6.75 10.34
C THR A 127 14.26 8.05 11.00
N ILE A 128 12.97 8.20 11.29
CA ILE A 128 12.37 9.38 11.90
C ILE A 128 11.41 8.96 13.00
N ASP A 129 11.48 9.64 14.14
CA ASP A 129 10.48 9.55 15.21
C ASP A 129 9.18 10.25 14.76
N PRO A 130 8.04 9.53 14.63
CA PRO A 130 6.79 10.10 14.15
C PRO A 130 6.25 11.23 15.04
N ASP A 131 6.58 11.27 16.34
CA ASP A 131 6.15 12.35 17.23
C ASP A 131 6.73 13.70 16.82
N THR A 132 7.90 13.70 16.17
CA THR A 132 8.55 14.93 15.71
C THR A 132 7.85 15.55 14.49
N LEU A 133 7.04 14.77 13.78
CA LEU A 133 6.33 15.17 12.56
C LEU A 133 4.87 15.52 12.81
N LEU A 134 4.38 15.38 14.05
CA LEU A 134 2.96 15.45 14.37
C LEU A 134 2.35 16.83 14.06
N ALA A 135 1.37 16.84 13.15
CA ALA A 135 0.70 18.04 12.68
C ALA A 135 -0.67 18.27 13.32
N THR A 136 -1.52 17.25 13.25
CA THR A 136 -2.85 17.24 13.88
C THR A 136 -3.28 15.81 14.17
N SER A 137 -4.25 15.65 15.05
CA SER A 137 -4.76 14.35 15.45
C SER A 137 -6.28 14.39 15.61
N ILE A 138 -6.93 13.27 15.37
CA ILE A 138 -8.34 13.06 15.72
C ILE A 138 -8.49 11.73 16.45
N SER A 139 -9.18 11.75 17.59
CA SER A 139 -9.56 10.53 18.31
C SER A 139 -10.73 9.87 17.59
N LEU A 140 -10.66 8.55 17.42
CA LEU A 140 -11.76 7.75 16.90
C LEU A 140 -12.68 7.35 18.05
N SER A 141 -13.98 7.52 17.85
CA SER A 141 -15.01 7.04 18.76
C SER A 141 -15.41 5.59 18.47
N ASP A 142 -16.10 4.98 19.43
CA ASP A 142 -16.68 3.64 19.30
C ASP A 142 -15.65 2.56 18.96
N LEU A 143 -14.55 2.54 19.73
CA LEU A 143 -13.43 1.62 19.55
C LEU A 143 -13.80 0.20 20.01
N PRO A 144 -13.24 -0.86 19.40
CA PRO A 144 -13.40 -2.23 19.90
C PRO A 144 -12.98 -2.34 21.37
N GLY A 145 -13.60 -3.26 22.12
CA GLY A 145 -13.17 -3.58 23.49
C GLY A 145 -11.78 -4.21 23.59
N GLU A 146 -11.32 -4.48 24.82
CA GLU A 146 -9.99 -5.05 25.14
C GLU A 146 -9.85 -6.56 24.85
N GLY A 147 -10.74 -7.14 24.05
CA GLY A 147 -10.74 -8.58 23.77
C GLY A 147 -9.48 -9.01 23.02
N MET A 148 -9.09 -10.27 23.19
CA MET A 148 -7.97 -10.88 22.45
C MET A 148 -8.51 -11.90 21.44
N ILE A 149 -8.04 -11.80 20.21
CA ILE A 149 -8.29 -12.74 19.12
C ILE A 149 -7.17 -13.79 19.18
N TRP A 150 -7.55 -15.06 19.31
CA TRP A 150 -6.62 -16.19 19.52
C TRP A 150 -5.67 -16.01 20.71
N ASN A 151 -6.07 -15.26 21.74
CA ASN A 151 -5.24 -14.88 22.90
C ASN A 151 -3.97 -14.06 22.58
N ASP A 152 -3.72 -13.73 21.31
CA ASP A 152 -2.48 -13.10 20.87
C ASP A 152 -2.69 -11.68 20.29
N THR A 153 -3.78 -11.48 19.54
CA THR A 153 -4.02 -10.23 18.81
C THR A 153 -5.09 -9.40 19.50
N PRO A 154 -4.80 -8.18 19.98
CA PRO A 154 -5.82 -7.31 20.56
C PRO A 154 -6.89 -6.97 19.51
N ALA A 155 -8.17 -7.10 19.86
CA ALA A 155 -9.27 -6.71 18.97
C ALA A 155 -9.19 -5.23 18.57
N ARG A 156 -8.66 -4.38 19.46
CA ARG A 156 -8.34 -2.98 19.17
C ARG A 156 -7.40 -2.79 17.98
N SER A 157 -6.54 -3.75 17.65
CA SER A 157 -5.68 -3.65 16.46
C SER A 157 -6.47 -3.62 15.15
N LEU A 158 -7.78 -3.93 15.18
CA LEU A 158 -8.69 -3.84 14.04
C LEU A 158 -9.49 -2.53 14.01
N THR A 159 -9.18 -1.55 14.88
CA THR A 159 -9.83 -0.22 14.88
C THR A 159 -9.75 0.46 13.51
N VAL A 160 -8.60 0.30 12.83
CA VAL A 160 -8.38 0.73 11.46
C VAL A 160 -7.70 -0.39 10.71
N THR A 161 -8.35 -0.88 9.66
CA THR A 161 -7.89 -1.99 8.81
C THR A 161 -7.62 -1.54 7.38
N GLY A 162 -8.21 -0.42 6.94
CA GLY A 162 -7.99 0.12 5.61
C GLY A 162 -8.29 1.61 5.53
N LEU A 163 -7.63 2.29 4.60
CA LEU A 163 -7.78 3.72 4.32
C LEU A 163 -7.96 3.92 2.82
N SER A 164 -8.91 4.76 2.41
CA SER A 164 -9.09 5.15 1.01
C SER A 164 -9.59 6.59 0.93
N TRP A 165 -9.20 7.32 -0.11
CA TRP A 165 -9.64 8.69 -0.31
C TRP A 165 -10.93 8.76 -1.12
N GLN A 166 -11.77 9.73 -0.77
CA GLN A 166 -12.90 10.20 -1.56
C GLN A 166 -12.83 11.73 -1.62
N GLY A 167 -12.30 12.27 -2.73
CA GLY A 167 -12.01 13.69 -2.83
C GLY A 167 -11.11 14.15 -1.67
N SER A 168 -11.60 15.08 -0.84
CA SER A 168 -10.91 15.58 0.36
C SER A 168 -11.34 14.89 1.66
N SER A 169 -12.13 13.81 1.59
CA SER A 169 -12.51 13.02 2.76
C SER A 169 -11.72 11.71 2.80
N LEU A 170 -11.36 11.28 4.01
CA LEU A 170 -10.74 9.99 4.25
C LEU A 170 -11.81 8.98 4.66
N LEU A 171 -11.90 7.87 3.94
CA LEU A 171 -12.67 6.70 4.31
C LEU A 171 -11.79 5.78 5.16
N VAL A 172 -12.32 5.34 6.30
CA VAL A 172 -11.60 4.58 7.32
C VAL A 172 -12.42 3.33 7.65
N ALA A 173 -11.93 2.19 7.18
CA ALA A 173 -12.49 0.88 7.49
C ALA A 173 -11.95 0.38 8.83
N GLY A 174 -12.79 -0.30 9.60
CA GLY A 174 -12.36 -0.97 10.82
C GLY A 174 -13.50 -1.57 11.62
N VAL A 175 -13.17 -1.98 12.84
CA VAL A 175 -14.09 -2.57 13.81
C VAL A 175 -14.55 -1.50 14.81
N ALA A 176 -15.83 -1.51 15.16
CA ALA A 176 -16.42 -0.72 16.26
C ALA A 176 -17.04 -1.61 17.36
N ASN A 177 -17.46 -1.03 18.48
CA ASN A 177 -17.90 -1.79 19.68
C ASN A 177 -19.35 -2.32 19.62
N THR A 178 -20.12 -2.02 18.58
CA THR A 178 -21.53 -2.47 18.48
C THR A 178 -21.65 -3.89 17.93
N ASP A 179 -22.78 -4.57 18.19
CA ASP A 179 -23.11 -5.93 17.68
C ASP A 179 -22.96 -6.09 16.15
N PHE A 180 -22.91 -4.96 15.46
CA PHE A 180 -22.48 -4.77 14.07
C PHE A 180 -21.12 -4.07 14.06
N SER A 181 -20.02 -4.83 13.91
CA SER A 181 -18.69 -4.26 14.11
C SER A 181 -18.03 -3.77 12.82
N SER A 182 -18.43 -4.23 11.64
CA SER A 182 -17.88 -3.75 10.37
C SER A 182 -18.32 -2.32 10.08
N THR A 183 -17.38 -1.38 10.22
CA THR A 183 -17.66 0.04 10.21
C THR A 183 -16.82 0.75 9.17
N LEU A 184 -17.44 1.69 8.47
CA LEU A 184 -16.75 2.62 7.60
C LEU A 184 -17.02 4.05 8.06
N ARG A 185 -15.97 4.74 8.50
CA ARG A 185 -16.04 6.15 8.89
C ARG A 185 -15.62 7.02 7.72
N ARG A 186 -16.27 8.15 7.54
CA ARG A 186 -15.84 9.19 6.61
C ARG A 186 -15.48 10.43 7.41
N LEU A 187 -14.22 10.84 7.27
CA LEU A 187 -13.63 11.95 8.00
C LEU A 187 -13.29 13.07 7.02
N PRO A 188 -13.80 14.30 7.22
CA PRO A 188 -13.28 15.46 6.53
C PRO A 188 -11.78 15.60 6.83
N TYR A 189 -10.94 15.84 5.83
CA TYR A 189 -9.52 16.10 6.03
C TYR A 189 -9.23 17.63 5.96
N PRO A 190 -8.37 18.21 6.82
CA PRO A 190 -7.51 17.59 7.83
C PRO A 190 -8.17 17.53 9.23
N PHE A 191 -9.28 16.80 9.33
CA PHE A 191 -10.02 16.51 10.56
C PHE A 191 -10.76 17.71 11.17
N ALA A 192 -11.17 18.67 10.33
CA ALA A 192 -12.09 19.73 10.69
C ALA A 192 -13.53 19.30 10.36
N GLY A 193 -14.31 18.94 11.38
CA GLY A 193 -15.73 18.60 11.23
C GLY A 193 -16.12 17.30 11.91
N THR A 194 -17.35 16.86 11.66
CA THR A 194 -17.92 15.65 12.25
C THR A 194 -17.63 14.44 11.37
N ALA A 195 -17.13 13.37 12.00
CA ALA A 195 -17.04 12.06 11.37
C ALA A 195 -18.44 11.52 11.08
N THR A 196 -18.69 11.04 9.87
CA THR A 196 -19.87 10.20 9.61
C THR A 196 -19.49 8.74 9.62
N MET A 197 -20.47 7.88 9.86
CA MET A 197 -20.25 6.45 10.02
C MET A 197 -21.35 5.64 9.38
N ALA A 198 -20.97 4.61 8.63
CA ALA A 198 -21.89 3.61 8.09
C ALA A 198 -21.48 2.20 8.53
N ARG A 199 -22.47 1.34 8.64
CA ARG A 199 -22.35 -0.09 8.94
C ARG A 199 -22.33 -0.86 7.63
N ILE A 200 -21.31 -1.67 7.38
CA ILE A 200 -21.18 -2.43 6.13
C ILE A 200 -21.38 -3.93 6.39
N GLU A 201 -22.38 -4.54 5.75
CA GLU A 201 -22.58 -5.99 5.74
C GLU A 201 -22.38 -6.55 4.34
N MET A 202 -22.04 -7.83 4.27
CA MET A 202 -21.91 -8.53 2.98
C MET A 202 -22.32 -9.99 3.12
N TYR A 203 -22.75 -10.58 2.01
CA TYR A 203 -23.02 -12.01 1.95
C TYR A 203 -21.74 -12.77 1.64
N HIS A 204 -21.32 -13.65 2.54
CA HIS A 204 -20.14 -14.50 2.36
C HIS A 204 -20.61 -15.88 1.89
N ALA A 205 -20.36 -16.21 0.62
CA ALA A 205 -20.96 -17.38 -0.01
C ALA A 205 -20.36 -18.69 0.51
N VAL A 206 -19.11 -18.70 0.98
CA VAL A 206 -18.52 -19.89 1.65
C VAL A 206 -19.22 -20.21 2.98
N HIS A 207 -19.59 -19.18 3.76
CA HIS A 207 -20.28 -19.37 5.04
C HIS A 207 -21.81 -19.42 4.91
N ASN A 208 -22.35 -19.15 3.72
CA ASN A 208 -23.78 -18.97 3.48
C ASN A 208 -24.43 -17.99 4.47
N GLN A 209 -23.73 -16.90 4.78
CA GLN A 209 -24.12 -16.00 5.87
C GLN A 209 -23.98 -14.53 5.47
N LEU A 210 -24.87 -13.71 6.00
CA LEU A 210 -24.69 -12.26 6.05
C LEU A 210 -23.75 -11.90 7.20
N GLU A 211 -22.57 -11.41 6.88
CA GLU A 211 -21.54 -11.05 7.85
C GLU A 211 -21.61 -9.56 8.18
N THR A 212 -21.73 -9.28 9.48
CA THR A 212 -21.81 -7.92 10.03
C THR A 212 -20.59 -7.55 10.88
N ARG A 213 -19.70 -8.52 11.11
CA ARG A 213 -18.57 -8.40 12.06
C ARG A 213 -17.19 -8.39 11.40
N ALA A 214 -17.08 -8.95 10.20
CA ALA A 214 -15.83 -9.00 9.47
C ALA A 214 -15.45 -7.59 9.00
N PRO A 215 -14.27 -7.05 9.33
CA PRO A 215 -13.86 -5.76 8.80
C PRO A 215 -13.41 -5.89 7.35
N ILE A 216 -13.62 -4.82 6.57
CA ILE A 216 -12.91 -4.61 5.30
C ILE A 216 -11.40 -4.63 5.59
N ARG A 217 -10.65 -5.47 4.88
CA ARG A 217 -9.19 -5.64 5.06
C ARG A 217 -8.38 -4.76 4.13
N ALA A 218 -8.88 -4.54 2.92
CA ALA A 218 -8.30 -3.65 1.94
C ALA A 218 -9.42 -3.04 1.10
N MET A 219 -9.24 -1.79 0.65
CA MET A 219 -10.23 -1.12 -0.18
C MET A 219 -9.59 -0.08 -1.09
N ALA A 220 -10.28 0.20 -2.19
CA ALA A 220 -9.97 1.30 -3.09
C ALA A 220 -11.26 1.92 -3.60
N THR A 221 -11.24 3.23 -3.84
CA THR A 221 -12.30 3.91 -4.58
C THR A 221 -12.06 3.69 -6.08
N VAL A 222 -13.08 3.24 -6.81
CA VAL A 222 -13.03 3.04 -8.27
C VAL A 222 -14.18 3.80 -8.94
N SER A 223 -13.94 4.35 -10.13
CA SER A 223 -14.99 4.99 -10.93
C SER A 223 -15.52 4.01 -11.96
N LEU A 224 -16.82 3.71 -11.88
CA LEU A 224 -17.51 2.79 -12.78
C LEU A 224 -18.70 3.52 -13.39
N GLY A 225 -18.69 3.73 -14.71
CA GLY A 225 -19.77 4.43 -15.42
C GLY A 225 -20.01 5.88 -14.92
N GLY A 226 -18.96 6.55 -14.43
CA GLY A 226 -19.05 7.90 -13.85
C GLY A 226 -19.48 7.96 -12.38
N THR A 227 -19.77 6.81 -11.76
CA THR A 227 -20.14 6.70 -10.34
C THR A 227 -18.96 6.14 -9.54
N GLU A 228 -18.58 6.84 -8.47
CA GLU A 228 -17.61 6.33 -7.50
C GLU A 228 -18.21 5.17 -6.70
N HIS A 229 -17.48 4.07 -6.67
CA HIS A 229 -17.77 2.90 -5.85
C HIS A 229 -16.61 2.62 -4.91
N LEU A 230 -16.90 2.05 -3.75
CA LEU A 230 -15.89 1.44 -2.91
C LEU A 230 -15.79 -0.04 -3.28
N LEU A 231 -14.63 -0.44 -3.78
CA LEU A 231 -14.26 -1.84 -3.94
C LEU A 231 -13.54 -2.28 -2.67
N ALA A 232 -14.02 -3.34 -2.03
CA ALA A 232 -13.53 -3.79 -0.73
C ALA A 232 -13.32 -5.30 -0.68
N ALA A 233 -12.23 -5.73 -0.07
CA ALA A 233 -11.88 -7.14 0.11
C ALA A 233 -11.83 -7.50 1.60
N TYR A 234 -12.31 -8.70 1.92
CA TYR A 234 -12.41 -9.22 3.29
C TYR A 234 -11.56 -10.48 3.46
N THR A 235 -11.31 -10.85 4.72
CA THR A 235 -10.70 -12.16 5.03
C THR A 235 -11.59 -13.31 4.52
N CYS A 236 -10.98 -14.46 4.23
CA CYS A 236 -11.58 -15.68 3.68
C CYS A 236 -11.74 -15.67 2.16
N THR A 237 -12.70 -14.92 1.60
CA THR A 237 -12.95 -14.95 0.14
C THR A 237 -13.64 -13.72 -0.48
N PRO A 238 -14.47 -12.90 0.20
CA PRO A 238 -15.34 -12.02 -0.57
C PRO A 238 -14.66 -10.73 -1.04
N LEU A 239 -14.86 -10.44 -2.31
CA LEU A 239 -14.69 -9.12 -2.93
C LEU A 239 -16.08 -8.52 -3.11
N VAL A 240 -16.28 -7.31 -2.60
CA VAL A 240 -17.58 -6.64 -2.61
C VAL A 240 -17.47 -5.24 -3.19
N ILE A 241 -18.61 -4.72 -3.64
CA ILE A 241 -18.70 -3.37 -4.17
C ILE A 241 -20.00 -2.69 -3.77
N PHE A 242 -19.95 -1.37 -3.56
CA PHE A 242 -21.12 -0.52 -3.36
C PHE A 242 -20.82 0.94 -3.72
N PRO A 243 -21.83 1.74 -4.14
CA PRO A 243 -21.65 3.17 -4.41
C PRO A 243 -21.19 3.93 -3.17
N VAL A 244 -20.26 4.87 -3.33
CA VAL A 244 -19.81 5.70 -2.20
C VAL A 244 -20.93 6.65 -1.72
N SER A 245 -21.91 6.95 -2.59
CA SER A 245 -23.12 7.72 -2.24
C SER A 245 -23.98 7.06 -1.15
N ASP A 246 -23.86 5.74 -0.97
CA ASP A 246 -24.64 5.00 0.02
C ASP A 246 -24.08 5.20 1.44
N LEU A 247 -22.89 5.79 1.55
CA LEU A 247 -22.22 6.12 2.82
C LEU A 247 -22.79 7.38 3.46
N VAL A 248 -24.06 7.30 3.83
CA VAL A 248 -24.77 8.30 4.63
C VAL A 248 -24.56 7.99 6.12
N ASP A 249 -24.54 9.03 6.95
CA ASP A 249 -24.36 8.86 8.40
C ASP A 249 -25.46 7.99 9.02
N GLY A 250 -25.05 7.01 9.82
CA GLY A 250 -25.93 6.03 10.47
C GLY A 250 -26.46 4.92 9.56
N ALA A 251 -26.16 4.94 8.26
CA ALA A 251 -26.68 3.97 7.30
C ALA A 251 -26.17 2.54 7.57
N SER A 252 -26.99 1.57 7.19
CA SER A 252 -26.57 0.17 7.04
C SER A 252 -26.52 -0.15 5.55
N VAL A 253 -25.33 -0.37 5.02
CA VAL A 253 -25.07 -0.64 3.61
C VAL A 253 -24.79 -2.12 3.43
N ARG A 254 -25.62 -2.77 2.62
CA ARG A 254 -25.37 -4.13 2.17
C ARG A 254 -24.52 -4.11 0.91
N ALA A 255 -23.25 -4.39 1.07
CA ALA A 255 -22.32 -4.48 -0.03
C ALA A 255 -22.66 -5.67 -0.94
N LYS A 256 -22.53 -5.46 -2.24
CA LYS A 256 -22.76 -6.50 -3.24
C LYS A 256 -21.52 -7.38 -3.34
N THR A 257 -21.62 -8.65 -2.98
CA THR A 257 -20.55 -9.62 -3.20
C THR A 257 -20.42 -9.93 -4.68
N ILE A 258 -19.28 -9.59 -5.28
CA ILE A 258 -19.03 -9.75 -6.73
C ILE A 258 -18.05 -10.87 -7.03
N ALA A 259 -17.26 -11.31 -6.06
CA ALA A 259 -16.40 -12.48 -6.22
C ALA A 259 -16.13 -13.20 -4.90
N GLU A 260 -15.84 -14.49 -5.02
CA GLU A 260 -15.22 -15.33 -3.99
C GLU A 260 -13.81 -15.71 -4.47
N LEU A 261 -12.79 -15.18 -3.81
CA LEU A 261 -11.38 -15.22 -4.24
C LEU A 261 -10.60 -16.44 -3.72
N GLY A 262 -11.30 -17.44 -3.16
CA GLY A 262 -10.71 -18.68 -2.65
C GLY A 262 -10.08 -18.59 -1.26
N PHE A 263 -10.02 -19.73 -0.56
CA PHE A 263 -9.64 -19.82 0.86
C PHE A 263 -8.29 -19.18 1.18
N GLY A 264 -8.17 -18.75 2.44
CA GLY A 264 -6.97 -18.09 2.92
C GLY A 264 -6.83 -16.65 2.42
N ASN A 265 -7.84 -16.07 1.75
CA ASN A 265 -7.79 -14.67 1.35
C ASN A 265 -7.51 -13.80 2.58
N THR A 266 -6.35 -13.18 2.63
CA THR A 266 -5.96 -12.21 3.66
C THR A 266 -5.49 -10.94 2.96
N PRO A 267 -6.42 -10.09 2.48
CA PRO A 267 -6.08 -8.94 1.67
C PRO A 267 -5.18 -7.95 2.43
N LEU A 268 -4.21 -7.40 1.72
CA LEU A 268 -3.27 -6.38 2.23
C LEU A 268 -3.50 -5.02 1.58
N ALA A 269 -3.82 -5.00 0.29
CA ALA A 269 -4.04 -3.78 -0.48
C ALA A 269 -4.91 -4.07 -1.70
N ILE A 270 -5.59 -3.04 -2.20
CA ILE A 270 -6.20 -3.03 -3.53
C ILE A 270 -5.50 -1.91 -4.31
N ALA A 271 -4.77 -2.27 -5.37
CA ALA A 271 -4.12 -1.33 -6.26
C ALA A 271 -4.86 -1.28 -7.59
N THR A 272 -5.11 -0.07 -8.10
CA THR A 272 -5.78 0.17 -9.39
C THR A 272 -4.79 0.82 -10.34
N PHE A 273 -4.60 0.27 -11.53
CA PHE A 273 -3.63 0.81 -12.48
C PHE A 273 -3.97 0.46 -13.94
N SER A 274 -3.42 1.26 -14.84
CA SER A 274 -3.44 1.01 -16.28
C SER A 274 -2.18 0.26 -16.72
N LEU A 275 -2.32 -0.63 -17.69
CA LEU A 275 -1.23 -1.24 -18.43
C LEU A 275 -1.30 -0.83 -19.89
N GLN A 276 -0.16 -0.43 -20.45
CA GLN A 276 -0.01 -0.26 -21.89
C GLN A 276 0.71 -1.47 -22.47
N ASP A 277 0.05 -2.18 -23.37
CA ASP A 277 0.62 -3.30 -24.11
C ASP A 277 0.20 -3.21 -25.58
N GLN A 278 1.16 -3.35 -26.50
CA GLN A 278 0.93 -3.28 -27.95
C GLN A 278 0.09 -2.06 -28.42
N GLY A 279 0.27 -0.91 -27.77
CA GLY A 279 -0.48 0.32 -28.07
C GLY A 279 -1.92 0.35 -27.55
N GLN A 280 -2.34 -0.67 -26.78
CA GLN A 280 -3.63 -0.72 -26.10
C GLN A 280 -3.47 -0.43 -24.61
N THR A 281 -4.39 0.35 -24.06
CA THR A 281 -4.48 0.57 -22.61
C THR A 281 -5.53 -0.36 -22.02
N SER A 282 -5.18 -1.03 -20.93
CA SER A 282 -6.08 -1.90 -20.17
C SER A 282 -6.07 -1.51 -18.70
N GLU A 283 -7.24 -1.51 -18.06
CA GLU A 283 -7.42 -1.10 -16.66
C GLU A 283 -7.54 -2.32 -15.77
N TRP A 284 -6.80 -2.33 -14.67
CA TRP A 284 -6.65 -3.48 -13.79
C TRP A 284 -6.80 -3.11 -12.33
N VAL A 285 -7.28 -4.08 -11.56
CA VAL A 285 -7.28 -4.09 -10.11
C VAL A 285 -6.45 -5.28 -9.64
N LEU A 286 -5.53 -5.04 -8.73
CA LEU A 286 -4.76 -6.08 -8.05
C LEU A 286 -5.15 -6.12 -6.58
N VAL A 287 -5.67 -7.25 -6.12
CA VAL A 287 -5.90 -7.53 -4.70
C VAL A 287 -4.68 -8.26 -4.15
N ALA A 288 -3.80 -7.53 -3.47
CA ALA A 288 -2.62 -8.08 -2.83
C ALA A 288 -2.99 -8.92 -1.61
N ASN A 289 -2.25 -9.99 -1.35
CA ASN A 289 -2.60 -10.96 -0.32
C ASN A 289 -1.39 -11.40 0.52
N ALA A 290 -1.62 -11.66 1.81
CA ALA A 290 -0.58 -12.11 2.73
C ALA A 290 -0.36 -13.64 2.71
N ALA A 291 -1.37 -14.42 2.31
CA ALA A 291 -1.40 -15.86 2.56
C ALA A 291 -1.59 -16.72 1.29
N LYS A 292 -1.90 -16.09 0.15
CA LYS A 292 -2.02 -16.74 -1.16
C LYS A 292 -1.51 -15.80 -2.27
N SER A 293 -1.54 -16.26 -3.52
CA SER A 293 -1.29 -15.39 -4.68
C SER A 293 -2.25 -14.20 -4.71
N ALA A 294 -1.76 -13.07 -5.20
CA ALA A 294 -2.60 -11.90 -5.42
C ALA A 294 -3.54 -12.14 -6.61
N ASP A 295 -4.68 -11.46 -6.62
CA ASP A 295 -5.71 -11.58 -7.64
C ASP A 295 -5.65 -10.37 -8.57
N LEU A 296 -5.28 -10.58 -9.84
CA LEU A 296 -5.32 -9.55 -10.88
C LEU A 296 -6.65 -9.65 -11.64
N ILE A 297 -7.41 -8.57 -11.66
CA ILE A 297 -8.79 -8.53 -12.16
C ILE A 297 -8.95 -7.35 -13.14
N PRO A 298 -9.46 -7.57 -14.37
CA PRO A 298 -9.79 -6.47 -15.26
C PRO A 298 -10.86 -5.57 -14.65
N LEU A 299 -10.65 -4.24 -14.62
CA LEU A 299 -11.65 -3.29 -14.15
C LEU A 299 -12.99 -3.41 -14.92
N PRO A 300 -13.02 -3.67 -16.25
CA PRO A 300 -14.28 -3.92 -16.96
C PRO A 300 -15.08 -5.12 -16.41
N ALA A 301 -14.41 -6.18 -15.94
CA ALA A 301 -15.10 -7.34 -15.37
C ALA A 301 -15.72 -7.00 -14.00
N ILE A 302 -15.07 -6.14 -13.22
CA ILE A 302 -15.64 -5.58 -11.98
C ILE A 302 -16.86 -4.72 -12.31
N ALA A 303 -16.79 -3.89 -13.35
CA ALA A 303 -17.91 -3.06 -13.80
C ALA A 303 -19.14 -3.90 -14.19
N GLU A 304 -18.94 -4.97 -14.95
CA GLU A 304 -19.99 -5.90 -15.33
C GLU A 304 -20.64 -6.56 -14.11
N ALA A 305 -19.83 -7.07 -13.18
CA ALA A 305 -20.34 -7.69 -11.95
C ALA A 305 -21.04 -6.70 -11.02
N ALA A 306 -20.58 -5.44 -10.97
CA ALA A 306 -21.22 -4.37 -10.23
C ALA A 306 -22.62 -4.05 -10.77
N ALA A 307 -22.82 -4.14 -12.09
CA ALA A 307 -24.13 -3.99 -12.73
C ALA A 307 -25.03 -5.24 -12.55
N GLY A 308 -24.42 -6.41 -12.33
CA GLY A 308 -25.10 -7.68 -12.09
C GLY A 308 -25.74 -7.84 -10.70
N PRO A 309 -26.37 -8.99 -10.43
CA PRO A 309 -27.08 -9.25 -9.16
C PRO A 309 -26.15 -9.48 -7.95
N GLY A 310 -24.87 -9.79 -8.17
CA GLY A 310 -23.97 -10.28 -7.13
C GLY A 310 -24.27 -11.73 -6.69
N LEU A 311 -23.42 -12.25 -5.81
CA LEU A 311 -23.58 -13.58 -5.25
C LEU A 311 -24.61 -13.56 -4.11
N SER A 312 -25.55 -14.50 -4.16
CA SER A 312 -26.63 -14.65 -3.18
C SER A 312 -26.90 -16.12 -2.80
N SER A 313 -26.08 -17.03 -3.30
CA SER A 313 -26.16 -18.47 -3.04
C SER A 313 -24.78 -18.99 -2.65
N PRO A 314 -24.72 -20.06 -1.84
CA PRO A 314 -23.45 -20.57 -1.38
C PRO A 314 -22.65 -21.20 -2.51
N VAL A 315 -21.32 -21.11 -2.41
CA VAL A 315 -20.41 -21.85 -3.28
C VAL A 315 -20.35 -23.33 -2.85
N LYS A 316 -19.93 -24.23 -3.75
CA LYS A 316 -19.79 -25.66 -3.42
C LYS A 316 -18.41 -25.94 -2.81
N ALA A 317 -18.16 -25.34 -1.66
CA ALA A 317 -16.96 -25.58 -0.86
C ALA A 317 -16.84 -27.06 -0.45
N PRO A 318 -15.61 -27.62 -0.32
CA PRO A 318 -14.32 -26.94 -0.45
C PRO A 318 -13.76 -26.92 -1.89
N PHE A 319 -14.35 -27.68 -2.82
CA PHE A 319 -13.72 -27.93 -4.14
C PHE A 319 -14.12 -26.92 -5.23
N GLN A 320 -15.23 -26.20 -5.07
CA GLN A 320 -15.64 -25.12 -5.97
C GLN A 320 -15.86 -23.86 -5.14
N GLN A 321 -14.76 -23.27 -4.70
CA GLN A 321 -14.73 -22.10 -3.81
C GLN A 321 -14.73 -20.76 -4.55
N PHE A 322 -14.42 -20.74 -5.85
CA PHE A 322 -14.40 -19.52 -6.65
C PHE A 322 -15.76 -19.29 -7.31
N ALA A 323 -16.23 -18.05 -7.29
CA ALA A 323 -17.47 -17.63 -7.93
C ALA A 323 -17.43 -16.13 -8.25
N GLY A 324 -18.27 -15.69 -9.18
CA GLY A 324 -18.34 -14.29 -9.60
C GLY A 324 -17.19 -13.91 -10.52
N VAL A 325 -16.65 -12.70 -10.34
CA VAL A 325 -15.55 -12.17 -11.17
C VAL A 325 -14.35 -13.10 -11.09
N GLN A 326 -13.81 -13.47 -12.26
CA GLN A 326 -12.61 -14.29 -12.36
C GLN A 326 -11.36 -13.43 -12.21
N SER A 327 -10.41 -13.92 -11.41
CA SER A 327 -9.07 -13.33 -11.26
C SER A 327 -8.01 -14.15 -11.98
N ILE A 328 -6.95 -13.47 -12.38
CA ILE A 328 -5.69 -14.07 -12.80
C ILE A 328 -4.79 -14.13 -11.56
N PRO A 329 -4.40 -15.32 -11.07
CA PRO A 329 -3.49 -15.41 -9.94
C PRO A 329 -2.10 -14.91 -10.35
N VAL A 330 -1.52 -13.98 -9.59
CA VAL A 330 -0.15 -13.50 -9.80
C VAL A 330 0.76 -13.85 -8.60
N PRO A 331 1.99 -14.33 -8.82
CA PRO A 331 2.83 -14.96 -7.81
C PRO A 331 3.56 -13.94 -6.91
N LEU A 332 2.80 -13.03 -6.29
CA LEU A 332 3.32 -12.05 -5.33
C LEU A 332 3.32 -12.65 -3.92
N GLY A 333 4.28 -13.53 -3.65
CA GLY A 333 4.41 -14.24 -2.37
C GLY A 333 5.02 -13.38 -1.25
N ASN A 334 4.76 -13.81 -0.01
CA ASN A 334 5.38 -13.29 1.23
C ASN A 334 5.25 -11.78 1.45
N LEU A 335 4.18 -11.18 0.91
CA LEU A 335 3.92 -9.75 1.06
C LEU A 335 3.65 -9.38 2.52
N VAL A 336 4.26 -8.27 2.95
CA VAL A 336 3.90 -7.53 4.16
C VAL A 336 3.02 -6.35 3.79
N ALA A 337 3.35 -5.63 2.72
CA ALA A 337 2.56 -4.55 2.15
C ALA A 337 2.88 -4.36 0.65
N LEU A 338 1.95 -3.81 -0.10
CA LEU A 338 2.10 -3.50 -1.52
C LEU A 338 1.45 -2.15 -1.82
N VAL A 339 2.14 -1.30 -2.57
CA VAL A 339 1.60 -0.02 -3.06
C VAL A 339 1.89 0.17 -4.54
N ASP A 340 1.11 1.03 -5.20
CA ASP A 340 1.40 1.45 -6.56
C ASP A 340 2.63 2.38 -6.57
N GLN A 341 3.66 2.03 -7.36
CA GLN A 341 4.89 2.80 -7.56
C GLN A 341 4.92 3.43 -8.94
N GLY A 342 3.82 4.08 -9.32
CA GLY A 342 3.73 4.79 -10.59
C GLY A 342 3.56 3.86 -11.80
N PRO A 343 3.81 4.35 -13.02
CA PRO A 343 3.32 3.68 -14.22
C PRO A 343 3.89 2.28 -14.47
N GLN A 344 5.13 2.02 -14.04
CA GLN A 344 5.86 0.81 -14.41
C GLN A 344 5.88 -0.26 -13.32
N PHE A 345 5.79 0.13 -12.05
CA PHE A 345 6.11 -0.74 -10.94
C PHE A 345 5.02 -0.74 -9.86
N LEU A 346 4.94 -1.87 -9.17
CA LEU A 346 4.38 -1.98 -7.83
C LEU A 346 5.56 -2.04 -6.86
N LEU A 347 5.44 -1.39 -5.71
CA LEU A 347 6.45 -1.48 -4.65
C LEU A 347 5.98 -2.47 -3.59
N ALA A 348 6.74 -3.55 -3.43
CA ALA A 348 6.45 -4.61 -2.48
C ALA A 348 7.42 -4.54 -1.30
N LEU A 349 6.85 -4.44 -0.11
CA LEU A 349 7.52 -4.79 1.13
C LEU A 349 7.18 -6.25 1.41
N ARG A 350 8.18 -7.12 1.41
CA ARG A 350 7.97 -8.57 1.49
C ARG A 350 9.06 -9.25 2.30
N ARG A 351 8.87 -10.54 2.57
CA ARG A 351 9.94 -11.40 3.09
C ARG A 351 10.51 -12.29 1.99
N ALA A 352 11.83 -12.41 1.95
CA ALA A 352 12.51 -13.41 1.15
C ALA A 352 11.97 -14.81 1.52
N SER A 353 11.62 -15.62 0.54
CA SER A 353 11.09 -16.98 0.77
C SER A 353 12.11 -17.90 1.44
N GLU A 354 13.39 -17.73 1.11
CA GLU A 354 14.47 -18.62 1.55
C GLU A 354 15.03 -18.23 2.92
N THR A 355 15.23 -16.93 3.15
CA THR A 355 15.90 -16.43 4.36
C THR A 355 14.94 -15.84 5.39
N GLY A 356 13.72 -15.47 4.97
CA GLY A 356 12.77 -14.72 5.78
C GLY A 356 13.16 -13.24 6.00
N GLY A 357 14.27 -12.78 5.42
CA GLY A 357 14.76 -11.41 5.50
C GLY A 357 13.76 -10.41 4.91
N LEU A 358 13.75 -9.18 5.43
CA LEU A 358 12.84 -8.13 4.95
C LEU A 358 13.42 -7.46 3.69
N GLU A 359 12.61 -7.34 2.65
CA GLU A 359 12.99 -6.74 1.37
C GLU A 359 12.03 -5.62 0.99
N LEU A 360 12.56 -4.58 0.32
CA LEU A 360 11.76 -3.59 -0.40
C LEU A 360 12.16 -3.61 -1.87
N VAL A 361 11.21 -4.04 -2.71
CA VAL A 361 11.48 -4.35 -4.12
C VAL A 361 10.42 -3.79 -5.05
N SER A 362 10.86 -3.29 -6.20
CA SER A 362 9.95 -2.99 -7.30
C SER A 362 9.62 -4.27 -8.08
N ILE A 363 8.36 -4.38 -8.48
CA ILE A 363 7.84 -5.47 -9.30
C ILE A 363 7.18 -4.85 -10.53
N ARG A 364 7.64 -5.23 -11.73
CA ARG A 364 7.12 -4.65 -12.98
C ARG A 364 5.67 -5.05 -13.21
N LYS A 365 4.81 -4.05 -13.42
CA LYS A 365 3.43 -4.25 -13.85
C LYS A 365 3.44 -4.91 -15.24
N GLY A 366 2.62 -5.94 -15.43
CA GLY A 366 2.59 -6.77 -16.64
C GLY A 366 3.50 -8.00 -16.58
N ALA A 367 4.55 -7.99 -15.76
CA ALA A 367 5.32 -9.19 -15.42
C ALA A 367 4.78 -9.83 -14.13
N PHE A 368 4.63 -9.04 -13.05
CA PHE A 368 4.13 -9.48 -11.75
C PHE A 368 4.97 -10.57 -11.06
N PHE A 369 6.25 -10.63 -11.36
CA PHE A 369 7.27 -11.41 -10.66
C PHE A 369 8.63 -10.73 -10.83
N ARG A 370 9.66 -11.24 -10.13
CA ARG A 370 11.07 -10.87 -10.36
C ARG A 370 11.83 -12.08 -10.88
N LEU A 371 12.68 -11.89 -11.89
CA LEU A 371 13.53 -12.95 -12.43
C LEU A 371 14.44 -13.53 -11.35
N SER A 372 15.00 -12.67 -10.49
CA SER A 372 15.92 -13.04 -9.42
C SER A 372 15.30 -13.96 -8.35
N ASP A 373 13.98 -14.12 -8.33
CA ASP A 373 13.28 -14.99 -7.37
C ASP A 373 13.33 -16.47 -7.79
N PHE A 374 13.78 -16.76 -9.01
CA PHE A 374 13.80 -18.10 -9.57
C PHE A 374 15.13 -18.40 -10.25
N ILE A 375 15.48 -19.69 -10.33
CA ILE A 375 16.57 -20.17 -11.20
C ILE A 375 15.91 -20.82 -12.41
N ASN A 376 16.22 -20.34 -13.60
CA ASN A 376 15.68 -20.88 -14.85
C ASN A 376 16.79 -21.15 -15.89
N GLU A 377 16.41 -21.75 -17.02
CA GLU A 377 17.29 -22.07 -18.16
C GLU A 377 18.12 -20.87 -18.65
N TYR A 378 17.53 -19.67 -18.66
CA TYR A 378 18.14 -18.45 -19.18
C TYR A 378 19.27 -17.91 -18.29
N ASP A 379 19.35 -18.38 -17.04
CA ASP A 379 20.37 -18.00 -16.06
C ASP A 379 21.59 -18.92 -16.10
N MET A 380 21.49 -20.06 -16.78
CA MET A 380 22.56 -21.05 -16.84
C MET A 380 23.83 -20.49 -17.51
N PRO A 381 25.03 -20.78 -16.97
CA PRO A 381 26.28 -20.44 -17.63
C PRO A 381 26.33 -21.00 -19.05
N GLY A 382 26.65 -20.15 -20.03
CA GLY A 382 26.73 -20.54 -21.44
C GLY A 382 25.40 -20.51 -22.22
N TYR A 383 24.26 -20.26 -21.58
CA TYR A 383 23.00 -20.08 -22.30
C TYR A 383 23.08 -18.93 -23.33
N ALA A 384 22.59 -19.19 -24.53
CA ALA A 384 22.43 -18.21 -25.59
C ALA A 384 21.03 -18.35 -26.20
N TYR A 385 20.37 -17.21 -26.42
CA TYR A 385 19.08 -17.19 -27.13
C TYR A 385 19.28 -17.72 -28.56
N PRO A 386 18.49 -18.70 -29.02
CA PRO A 386 18.58 -19.22 -30.38
C PRO A 386 18.49 -18.09 -31.41
N ALA A 387 19.49 -17.96 -32.27
CA ALA A 387 19.63 -16.82 -33.18
C ALA A 387 18.57 -16.82 -34.29
N ASP A 388 18.04 -17.99 -34.63
CA ASP A 388 17.05 -18.24 -35.67
C ASP A 388 15.61 -18.28 -35.15
N ASP A 389 15.39 -18.20 -33.83
CA ASP A 389 14.07 -18.14 -33.23
C ASP A 389 13.60 -16.67 -33.07
N ALA A 390 12.66 -16.26 -33.91
CA ALA A 390 12.10 -14.92 -33.91
C ALA A 390 11.37 -14.56 -32.61
N PHE A 391 10.76 -15.52 -31.92
CA PHE A 391 10.09 -15.28 -30.63
C PHE A 391 11.12 -15.05 -29.53
N GLN A 392 12.20 -15.85 -29.51
CA GLN A 392 13.29 -15.67 -28.55
C GLN A 392 13.98 -14.32 -28.75
N GLN A 393 14.31 -13.96 -29.99
CA GLN A 393 15.00 -12.70 -30.28
C GLN A 393 14.09 -11.47 -30.18
N GLY A 394 12.83 -11.59 -30.61
CA GLY A 394 11.90 -10.47 -30.68
C GLY A 394 11.16 -10.17 -29.38
N TYR A 395 10.98 -11.17 -28.52
CA TYR A 395 10.18 -11.03 -27.29
C TYR A 395 10.97 -11.39 -26.03
N ILE A 396 11.44 -12.64 -25.92
CA ILE A 396 12.03 -13.14 -24.65
C ILE A 396 13.33 -12.41 -24.31
N ARG A 397 14.28 -12.30 -25.24
CA ARG A 397 15.56 -11.64 -24.98
C ARG A 397 15.40 -10.16 -24.59
N PRO A 398 14.62 -9.32 -25.29
CA PRO A 398 14.33 -7.96 -24.85
C PRO A 398 13.64 -7.90 -23.48
N PHE A 399 12.67 -8.77 -23.22
CA PHE A 399 11.97 -8.84 -21.94
C PHE A 399 12.92 -9.18 -20.79
N HIS A 400 13.76 -10.21 -20.93
CA HIS A 400 14.78 -10.54 -19.93
C HIS A 400 15.81 -9.43 -19.75
N ALA A 401 16.24 -8.79 -20.84
CA ALA A 401 17.16 -7.66 -20.75
C ALA A 401 16.56 -6.48 -19.97
N MET A 402 15.26 -6.22 -20.13
CA MET A 402 14.54 -5.21 -19.35
C MET A 402 14.46 -5.61 -17.87
N MET A 403 13.94 -6.81 -17.56
CA MET A 403 13.77 -7.28 -16.19
C MET A 403 15.11 -7.34 -15.42
N LYS A 404 16.19 -7.81 -16.06
CA LYS A 404 17.54 -7.80 -15.45
C LYS A 404 18.00 -6.38 -15.08
N ARG A 405 17.74 -5.38 -15.93
CA ARG A 405 18.07 -3.98 -15.61
C ARG A 405 17.21 -3.47 -14.45
N ASP A 406 15.92 -3.80 -14.43
CA ASP A 406 15.04 -3.38 -13.34
C ASP A 406 15.50 -3.93 -11.99
N GLU A 407 16.04 -5.14 -12.00
CA GLU A 407 16.45 -5.85 -10.79
C GLU A 407 17.90 -5.57 -10.39
N GLY A 408 18.60 -4.67 -11.08
CA GLY A 408 19.97 -4.26 -10.76
C GLY A 408 21.08 -5.12 -11.39
N TYR A 409 20.73 -6.06 -12.25
CA TYR A 409 21.64 -6.99 -12.94
C TYR A 409 21.89 -6.60 -14.40
N GLY A 410 22.01 -5.30 -14.67
CA GLY A 410 22.23 -4.78 -16.02
C GLY A 410 23.52 -5.29 -16.68
N ASP A 411 24.51 -5.67 -15.88
CA ASP A 411 25.77 -6.30 -16.27
C ASP A 411 25.58 -7.75 -16.77
N LEU A 412 24.49 -8.42 -16.40
CA LEU A 412 24.14 -9.78 -16.83
C LEU A 412 23.30 -9.83 -18.13
N VAL A 413 23.07 -8.69 -18.77
CA VAL A 413 22.36 -8.60 -20.05
C VAL A 413 23.26 -9.06 -21.19
N ARG A 414 22.78 -10.00 -22.02
CA ARG A 414 23.52 -10.61 -23.14
C ARG A 414 22.90 -10.29 -24.51
#